data_AF-A0A959ENH1-F1
#
_entry.id   AF-A0A959ENH1-F1
#
_cell.length_a   1.000
_cell.length_b   1.000
_cell.length_c   1.000
_cell.angle_alpha   90.00
_cell.angle_beta   90.00
_cell.angle_gamma   90.00
#
_symmetry.space_group_name_H-M   'P 1'
#
loop_
_entity.id
_entity.type
_entity.pdbx_description
1 polymer ?
#
loop_
_entity_poly.entity_id
_entity_poly.type
_entity_poly.pdbx_seq_one_letter_code
_entity_poly.pdbx_strand_id
1 'polypeptide(L)'
;MRSSFQIARFFDIPVRLHWTFFLLLAWVGYTGYLQDRGWIYISWWILLVLTVFLCVVLHEFGHALTARRYGVQTRDIILSPIGGIARLEKLPENPIHEFRVAIAGPLVNLAIAALLSPVIWLLFSREFQHLVGWATGTPPAMDGSESSLPGYFLPSI
;
A
#
# COMPACT_ATOMS: atom_id res chain seq x y z
N MET A 1 -0.60 -20.00 -20.27
CA MET A 1 0.35 -18.98 -19.77
C MET A 1 0.87 -18.16 -20.95
N ARG A 2 0.31 -16.99 -21.28
CA ARG A 2 0.85 -16.17 -22.40
C ARG A 2 0.77 -14.64 -22.26
N SER A 3 0.35 -14.08 -21.13
CA SER A 3 0.29 -12.61 -21.02
C SER A 3 0.62 -12.11 -19.61
N SER A 4 1.77 -12.54 -19.09
CA SER A 4 2.38 -11.92 -17.91
C SER A 4 3.79 -11.44 -18.24
N PHE A 5 4.08 -10.21 -17.84
CA PHE A 5 5.34 -9.53 -18.09
C PHE A 5 6.21 -9.60 -16.85
N GLN A 6 7.49 -9.96 -16.99
CA GLN A 6 8.41 -9.91 -15.85
C GLN A 6 8.80 -8.45 -15.60
N ILE A 7 8.50 -7.95 -14.40
CA ILE A 7 8.79 -6.57 -14.00
C ILE A 7 10.07 -6.46 -13.18
N ALA A 8 10.40 -7.50 -12.41
CA ALA A 8 11.57 -7.53 -11.54
C ALA A 8 11.99 -8.97 -11.23
N ARG A 9 13.17 -9.13 -10.62
CA ARG A 9 13.62 -10.39 -10.02
C ARG A 9 14.31 -10.06 -8.70
N PHE A 10 13.82 -10.62 -7.61
CA PHE A 10 14.41 -10.46 -6.27
C PHE A 10 14.63 -11.82 -5.64
N PHE A 11 15.77 -12.02 -4.97
CA PHE A 11 16.14 -13.30 -4.35
C PHE A 11 16.04 -14.52 -5.30
N ASP A 12 16.30 -14.30 -6.59
CA ASP A 12 16.12 -15.27 -7.68
C ASP A 12 14.66 -15.71 -7.96
N ILE A 13 13.69 -14.96 -7.43
CA ILE A 13 12.26 -15.16 -7.68
C ILE A 13 11.81 -14.10 -8.70
N PRO A 14 11.36 -14.50 -9.91
CA PRO A 14 10.79 -13.57 -10.88
C PRO A 14 9.47 -13.00 -10.36
N VAL A 15 9.32 -11.68 -10.37
CA VAL A 15 8.05 -11.00 -10.14
C VAL A 15 7.45 -10.66 -11.50
N ARG A 16 6.25 -11.18 -11.75
CA ARG A 16 5.52 -11.06 -12.99
C ARG A 16 4.21 -10.31 -12.77
N LEU A 17 3.87 -9.45 -13.71
CA LEU A 17 2.63 -8.69 -13.75
C LEU A 17 1.73 -9.26 -14.84
N HIS A 18 0.54 -9.71 -14.48
CA HIS A 18 -0.45 -10.14 -15.45
C HIS A 18 -1.03 -8.93 -16.17
N TRP A 19 -1.28 -9.04 -17.48
CA TRP A 19 -1.79 -7.92 -18.30
C TRP A 19 -3.08 -7.30 -17.75
N THR A 20 -3.93 -8.11 -17.08
CA THR A 20 -5.17 -7.62 -16.47
C THR A 20 -4.93 -6.61 -15.37
N PHE A 21 -3.73 -6.52 -14.80
CA PHE A 21 -3.37 -5.46 -13.86
C PHE A 21 -3.52 -4.06 -14.46
N PHE A 22 -3.20 -3.90 -15.75
CA PHE A 22 -3.37 -2.63 -16.44
C PHE A 22 -4.84 -2.25 -16.61
N LEU A 23 -5.76 -3.23 -16.67
CA LEU A 23 -7.21 -2.94 -16.66
C LEU A 23 -7.63 -2.29 -15.34
N LEU A 24 -7.06 -2.71 -14.21
CA LEU A 24 -7.31 -2.07 -12.91
C LEU A 24 -6.85 -0.61 -12.91
N LEU A 25 -5.63 -0.34 -13.39
CA LEU A 25 -5.11 1.03 -13.49
C LEU A 25 -5.93 1.89 -14.47
N ALA A 26 -6.31 1.33 -15.62
CA ALA A 26 -7.14 1.99 -16.60
C ALA A 26 -8.54 2.29 -16.03
N TRP A 27 -9.12 1.37 -15.25
CA TRP A 27 -10.40 1.58 -14.58
C TRP A 27 -10.36 2.73 -13.58
N VAL A 28 -9.29 2.81 -12.77
CA VAL A 28 -9.08 3.94 -11.84
C VAL A 28 -8.95 5.25 -12.60
N GLY A 29 -8.17 5.27 -13.69
CA GLY A 29 -8.04 6.46 -14.55
C GLY A 29 -9.37 6.87 -15.20
N TYR A 30 -10.11 5.90 -15.73
CA TYR A 30 -11.38 6.11 -16.42
C TYR A 30 -12.48 6.62 -15.48
N THR A 31 -12.59 6.04 -14.28
CA THR A 31 -13.57 6.50 -13.28
C THR A 31 -13.23 7.90 -12.76
N GLY A 32 -11.94 8.21 -12.58
CA GLY A 32 -11.50 9.57 -12.25
C GLY A 32 -11.82 10.57 -13.35
N TYR A 33 -11.62 10.20 -14.62
CA TYR A 33 -11.97 11.02 -15.77
C TYR A 33 -13.48 11.26 -15.88
N LEU A 34 -14.32 10.23 -15.75
CA LEU A 34 -15.78 10.36 -15.81
C LEU A 34 -16.37 11.23 -14.70
N GLN A 35 -15.67 11.37 -13.58
CA GLN A 35 -16.08 12.20 -12.44
C GLN A 35 -15.49 13.62 -12.50
N ASP A 36 -14.88 14.01 -13.63
CA ASP A 36 -14.17 15.28 -13.81
C ASP A 36 -13.16 15.57 -12.68
N ARG A 37 -12.50 14.52 -12.19
CA ARG A 37 -11.47 14.65 -11.15
C ARG A 37 -10.17 15.12 -11.80
N GLY A 38 -9.54 16.12 -11.20
CA GLY A 38 -8.25 16.61 -11.68
C GLY A 38 -7.14 15.55 -11.65
N TRP A 39 -6.11 15.72 -12.49
CA TRP A 39 -4.98 14.79 -12.62
C TRP A 39 -4.28 14.43 -11.30
N ILE A 40 -4.25 15.36 -10.35
CA ILE A 40 -3.67 15.12 -9.02
C ILE A 40 -4.43 14.02 -8.25
N TYR A 41 -5.76 14.02 -8.33
CA TYR A 41 -6.61 13.02 -7.68
C TYR A 41 -6.39 11.63 -8.30
N ILE A 42 -6.39 11.56 -9.63
CA ILE A 42 -6.16 10.30 -10.36
C ILE A 42 -4.78 9.72 -10.01
N SER A 43 -3.75 10.57 -10.04
CA SER A 43 -2.39 10.18 -9.68
C SER A 43 -2.31 9.65 -8.25
N TRP A 44 -3.07 10.26 -7.33
CA TRP A 44 -3.10 9.78 -5.94
C TRP A 44 -3.67 8.36 -5.81
N TRP A 45 -4.76 8.06 -6.50
CA TRP A 45 -5.35 6.72 -6.49
C TRP A 45 -4.47 5.68 -7.18
N ILE A 46 -3.81 6.05 -8.29
CA ILE A 46 -2.84 5.16 -8.93
C ILE A 46 -1.71 4.83 -7.96
N LEU A 47 -1.14 5.85 -7.29
CA LEU A 47 -0.09 5.65 -6.29
C LEU A 47 -0.57 4.79 -5.12
N LEU A 48 -1.81 4.97 -4.66
CA LEU A 48 -2.40 4.13 -3.63
C LEU A 48 -2.48 2.66 -4.10
N VAL A 49 -3.01 2.39 -5.29
CA VAL A 49 -3.09 1.03 -5.85
C VAL A 49 -1.70 0.41 -5.95
N LEU A 50 -0.72 1.14 -6.49
CA LEU A 50 0.66 0.64 -6.59
C LEU A 50 1.26 0.34 -5.20
N THR A 51 0.99 1.18 -4.20
CA THR A 51 1.46 0.99 -2.82
C THR A 51 0.81 -0.23 -2.17
N VAL A 52 -0.50 -0.42 -2.34
CA VAL A 52 -1.19 -1.62 -1.86
C VAL A 52 -0.61 -2.88 -2.50
N PHE A 53 -0.35 -2.84 -3.82
CA PHE A 53 0.25 -3.98 -4.51
C PHE A 53 1.70 -4.22 -4.12
N LEU A 54 2.46 -3.18 -3.74
CA LEU A 54 3.77 -3.37 -3.13
C LEU A 54 3.65 -4.15 -1.81
N CYS A 55 2.68 -3.85 -0.96
CA CYS A 55 2.41 -4.64 0.24
C CYS A 55 2.05 -6.10 -0.09
N VAL A 56 1.23 -6.33 -1.12
CA VAL A 56 0.90 -7.68 -1.61
C VAL A 56 2.17 -8.41 -2.08
N VAL A 57 3.06 -7.75 -2.82
CA VAL A 57 4.34 -8.35 -3.23
C VAL A 57 5.15 -8.77 -2.00
N LEU A 58 5.28 -7.88 -1.02
CA LEU A 58 6.01 -8.19 0.22
C LEU A 58 5.37 -9.34 1.01
N HIS A 59 4.04 -9.41 1.06
CA HIS A 59 3.28 -10.52 1.63
C HIS A 59 3.64 -11.86 0.98
N GLU A 60 3.59 -11.92 -0.36
CA GLU A 60 3.95 -13.11 -1.13
C GLU A 60 5.44 -13.49 -0.94
N PHE A 61 6.33 -12.50 -0.82
CA PHE A 61 7.72 -12.74 -0.45
C PHE A 61 7.87 -13.35 0.94
N GLY A 62 7.01 -13.00 1.90
CA GLY A 62 6.98 -13.65 3.22
C GLY A 62 6.79 -15.16 3.13
N HIS A 63 5.81 -15.60 2.32
CA HIS A 63 5.59 -17.01 2.03
C HIS A 63 6.80 -17.63 1.32
N ALA A 64 7.24 -17.02 0.22
CA ALA A 64 8.29 -17.55 -0.63
C ALA A 64 9.64 -17.70 0.09
N LEU A 65 10.05 -16.68 0.86
CA LEU A 65 11.32 -16.70 1.60
C LEU A 65 11.28 -17.71 2.75
N THR A 66 10.13 -17.89 3.40
CA THR A 66 9.96 -18.90 4.45
C THR A 66 9.99 -20.31 3.88
N ALA A 67 9.33 -20.54 2.74
CA ALA A 67 9.37 -21.82 2.04
C ALA A 67 10.80 -22.18 1.61
N ARG A 68 11.57 -21.18 1.15
CA ARG A 68 12.98 -21.36 0.79
C ARG A 68 13.85 -21.87 1.93
N ARG A 69 13.56 -21.48 3.18
CA ARG A 69 14.28 -22.00 4.36
C ARG A 69 14.05 -23.49 4.60
N TYR A 70 12.97 -24.04 4.07
CA TYR A 70 12.64 -25.47 4.12
C TYR A 70 13.03 -26.22 2.84
N GLY A 71 13.86 -25.62 1.98
CA GLY A 71 14.33 -26.24 0.74
C GLY A 71 13.31 -26.24 -0.40
N VAL A 72 12.21 -25.51 -0.27
CA VAL A 72 11.19 -25.35 -1.31
C VAL A 72 11.51 -24.11 -2.14
N GLN A 73 11.70 -24.28 -3.45
CA GLN A 73 11.92 -23.14 -4.35
C GLN A 73 10.59 -22.53 -4.81
N THR A 74 10.65 -21.25 -5.16
CA THR A 74 9.52 -20.48 -5.71
C THR A 74 9.79 -20.22 -7.19
N ARG A 75 8.90 -20.66 -8.07
CA ARG A 75 9.01 -20.50 -9.52
C ARG A 75 8.89 -19.04 -9.95
N ASP A 76 7.88 -18.35 -9.43
CA ASP A 76 7.62 -16.92 -9.65
C ASP A 76 6.46 -16.42 -8.77
N ILE A 77 6.36 -15.10 -8.68
CA ILE A 77 5.24 -14.39 -8.07
C ILE A 77 4.46 -13.71 -9.20
N ILE A 78 3.17 -13.98 -9.32
CA ILE A 78 2.30 -13.31 -10.30
C ILE A 78 1.38 -12.34 -9.60
N LEU A 79 1.37 -11.10 -10.07
CA LEU A 79 0.45 -10.05 -9.65
C LEU A 79 -0.70 -9.94 -10.66
N SER A 80 -1.92 -9.98 -10.13
CA SER A 80 -3.18 -9.83 -10.88
C SER A 80 -4.08 -8.84 -10.13
N PRO A 81 -5.17 -8.32 -10.74
CA PRO A 81 -6.09 -7.41 -10.06
C PRO A 81 -6.69 -7.95 -8.76
N ILE A 82 -6.74 -9.28 -8.60
CA ILE A 82 -7.30 -9.95 -7.43
C ILE A 82 -6.26 -10.01 -6.28
N GLY A 83 -4.97 -9.92 -6.59
CA GLY A 83 -3.88 -10.04 -5.63
C GLY A 83 -2.61 -10.65 -6.23
N GLY A 84 -1.74 -11.15 -5.35
CA GLY A 84 -0.51 -11.85 -5.69
C GLY A 84 -0.65 -13.36 -5.51
N ILE A 85 0.10 -14.14 -6.28
CA ILE A 85 0.20 -15.58 -6.11
C ILE A 85 1.68 -15.97 -6.21
N ALA A 86 2.28 -16.40 -5.10
CA ALA A 86 3.58 -17.07 -5.09
C ALA A 86 3.43 -18.55 -5.52
N ARG A 87 4.01 -18.91 -6.66
CA ARG A 87 3.98 -20.29 -7.15
C ARG A 87 5.19 -21.06 -6.64
N LEU A 88 4.98 -21.82 -5.57
CA LEU A 88 5.96 -22.75 -5.04
C LEU A 88 6.06 -24.00 -5.93
N GLU A 89 7.24 -24.63 -5.99
CA GLU A 89 7.43 -25.88 -6.73
C GLU A 89 6.66 -27.05 -6.12
N LYS A 90 6.65 -27.10 -4.78
CA LYS A 90 5.89 -28.02 -3.95
C LYS A 90 5.62 -27.37 -2.60
N LEU A 91 4.64 -27.86 -1.84
CA LEU A 91 4.53 -27.46 -0.43
C LEU A 91 5.50 -28.30 0.43
N PRO A 92 5.95 -27.78 1.59
CA PRO A 92 6.70 -28.58 2.56
C PRO A 92 5.91 -29.81 3.01
N GLU A 93 6.58 -30.96 3.15
CA GLU A 93 5.92 -32.23 3.55
C GLU A 93 5.54 -32.26 5.03
N ASN A 94 6.21 -31.45 5.87
CA ASN A 94 5.92 -31.36 7.29
C ASN A 94 4.81 -30.32 7.55
N PRO A 95 3.71 -30.69 8.23
CA PRO A 95 2.59 -29.78 8.48
C PRO A 95 2.97 -28.54 9.29
N ILE A 96 3.99 -28.63 10.17
CA ILE A 96 4.48 -27.48 10.92
C ILE A 96 5.19 -26.48 9.99
N HIS A 97 5.90 -26.98 8.97
CA HIS A 97 6.57 -26.12 8.00
C HIS A 97 5.55 -25.45 7.08
N GLU A 98 4.56 -26.19 6.62
CA GLU A 98 3.43 -25.64 5.87
C GLU A 98 2.73 -24.53 6.65
N PHE A 99 2.40 -24.78 7.93
CA PHE A 99 1.80 -23.77 8.79
C PHE A 99 2.67 -22.52 8.93
N ARG A 100 3.98 -22.69 9.16
CA ARG A 100 4.92 -21.56 9.26
C ARG A 100 5.00 -20.75 7.96
N VAL A 101 4.97 -21.42 6.81
CA VAL A 101 4.90 -20.74 5.51
C VAL A 101 3.58 -19.98 5.39
N ALA A 102 2.45 -20.60 5.74
CA ALA A 102 1.12 -19.99 5.65
C ALA A 102 0.95 -18.73 6.53
N ILE A 103 1.57 -18.68 7.70
CA ILE A 103 1.52 -17.48 8.56
C ILE A 103 2.56 -16.42 8.20
N ALA A 104 3.58 -16.76 7.41
CA ALA A 104 4.68 -15.85 7.12
C ALA A 104 4.24 -14.60 6.34
N GLY A 105 3.38 -14.75 5.33
CA GLY A 105 2.79 -13.60 4.60
C GLY A 105 1.99 -12.67 5.52
N PRO A 106 1.02 -13.17 6.29
CA PRO A 106 0.31 -12.36 7.29
C PRO A 106 1.22 -11.64 8.29
N LEU A 107 2.28 -12.29 8.77
CA LEU A 107 3.26 -11.66 9.66
C LEU A 107 4.01 -10.50 8.99
N VAL A 108 4.29 -10.59 7.67
CA VAL A 108 4.84 -9.45 6.92
C VAL A 108 3.88 -8.27 6.91
N ASN A 109 2.57 -8.49 6.72
CA ASN A 109 1.60 -7.41 6.78
C ASN A 109 1.52 -6.77 8.18
N LEU A 110 1.60 -7.58 9.24
CA LEU A 110 1.64 -7.06 10.61
C LEU A 110 2.92 -6.24 10.86
N ALA A 111 4.06 -6.68 10.35
CA ALA A 111 5.31 -5.93 10.43
C ALA A 111 5.21 -4.61 9.66
N ILE A 112 4.65 -4.60 8.46
CA ILE A 112 4.41 -3.37 7.68
C ILE A 112 3.48 -2.43 8.45
N ALA A 113 2.37 -2.94 8.99
CA ALA A 113 1.44 -2.14 9.78
C ALA A 113 2.10 -1.53 11.01
N ALA A 114 2.90 -2.31 11.75
CA ALA A 114 3.63 -1.82 12.91
C ALA A 114 4.67 -0.73 12.54
N LEU A 115 5.37 -0.90 11.42
CA LEU A 115 6.36 0.08 10.95
C LEU A 115 5.73 1.37 10.42
N LEU A 116 4.58 1.28 9.76
CA LEU A 116 3.88 2.45 9.21
C LEU A 116 3.01 3.15 10.25
N SER A 117 2.56 2.45 11.29
CA SER A 117 1.74 3.00 12.38
C SER A 117 2.24 4.33 12.94
N PRO A 118 3.52 4.50 13.36
CA PRO A 118 3.99 5.78 13.90
C PRO A 118 3.98 6.91 12.87
N VAL A 119 4.29 6.60 11.60
CA VAL A 119 4.26 7.58 10.51
C VAL A 119 2.83 8.02 10.26
N ILE A 120 1.89 7.09 10.17
CA ILE A 120 0.46 7.37 9.99
C ILE A 120 -0.05 8.18 11.19
N TRP A 121 0.24 7.74 12.41
CA TRP A 121 -0.16 8.46 13.61
C TRP A 121 0.35 9.91 13.62
N LEU A 122 1.62 10.13 13.26
CA LEU A 122 2.18 11.47 13.14
C LEU A 122 1.47 12.30 12.07
N LEU A 123 1.26 11.73 10.87
CA LEU A 123 0.57 12.42 9.78
C LEU A 123 -0.87 12.80 10.14
N PHE A 124 -1.55 11.99 10.95
CA PHE A 124 -2.93 12.25 11.40
C PHE A 124 -3.01 13.00 12.74
N SER A 125 -1.88 13.29 13.38
CA SER A 125 -1.87 14.09 14.62
C SER A 125 -2.42 15.49 14.34
N ARG A 126 -3.22 16.02 15.27
CA ARG A 126 -3.84 17.33 15.08
C ARG A 126 -2.78 18.39 14.90
N GLU A 127 -1.75 18.34 15.73
CA GLU A 127 -0.62 19.26 15.76
C GLU A 127 0.06 19.32 14.39
N PHE A 128 0.33 18.17 13.77
CA PHE A 128 0.91 18.12 12.44
C PHE A 128 -0.04 18.71 11.38
N GLN A 129 -1.33 18.41 11.45
CA GLN A 129 -2.34 18.99 10.55
C GLN A 129 -2.46 20.52 10.72
N HIS A 130 -2.35 21.04 11.95
CA HIS A 130 -2.31 22.48 12.24
C HIS A 130 -1.07 23.14 11.61
N LEU A 131 0.11 22.53 11.77
CA LEU A 131 1.37 23.01 11.21
C LEU A 131 1.34 23.03 9.67
N VAL A 132 0.86 21.95 9.05
CA VAL A 132 0.69 21.87 7.60
C VAL A 132 -0.31 22.92 7.12
N GLY A 133 -1.44 23.07 7.81
CA GLY A 133 -2.45 24.06 7.46
C GLY A 133 -1.92 25.50 7.46
N TRP A 134 -1.11 25.87 8.46
CA TRP A 134 -0.44 27.18 8.48
C TRP A 134 0.59 27.32 7.34
N ALA A 135 1.33 26.25 7.04
CA ALA A 135 2.30 26.23 5.94
C ALA A 135 1.64 26.32 4.54
N THR A 136 0.43 25.80 4.36
CA THR A 136 -0.32 25.81 3.10
C THR A 136 -1.34 26.93 2.99
N GLY A 137 -1.45 27.80 3.99
CA GLY A 137 -2.41 28.92 4.01
C GLY A 137 -3.87 28.50 4.21
N THR A 138 -4.11 27.26 4.62
CA THR A 138 -5.43 26.73 4.95
C THR A 138 -5.52 26.57 6.46
N PRO A 139 -6.04 27.59 7.19
CA PRO A 139 -6.14 27.48 8.63
C PRO A 139 -7.00 26.26 8.98
N PRO A 140 -6.57 25.46 9.96
CA PRO A 140 -7.34 24.31 10.44
C PRO A 140 -8.72 24.78 10.90
N ALA A 141 -9.75 23.94 10.71
CA ALA A 141 -11.10 24.27 11.12
C ALA A 141 -11.09 24.67 12.61
N MET A 142 -11.41 25.94 12.88
CA MET A 142 -11.54 26.46 14.24
C MET A 142 -12.51 25.55 14.98
N ASP A 143 -12.05 24.90 16.04
CA ASP A 143 -12.93 24.24 16.99
C ASP A 143 -13.86 25.32 17.56
N GLY A 144 -15.16 25.04 17.64
CA GLY A 144 -16.15 25.95 18.21
C GLY A 144 -15.83 26.39 19.65
N SER A 145 -14.88 25.73 20.33
CA SER A 145 -14.32 26.20 21.61
C SER A 145 -13.55 27.53 21.54
N GLU A 146 -12.94 27.89 20.40
CA GLU A 146 -12.21 29.17 20.22
C GLU A 146 -13.14 30.35 19.90
N SER A 147 -14.40 30.10 19.53
CA SER A 147 -15.43 31.14 19.34
C SER A 147 -15.84 31.86 20.64
N SER A 148 -15.38 31.35 21.79
CA SER A 148 -15.65 31.90 23.12
C SER A 148 -14.53 32.80 23.67
N LEU A 149 -13.45 33.00 22.91
CA LEU A 149 -12.40 33.95 23.29
C LEU A 149 -12.88 35.39 23.06
N PRO A 150 -12.93 36.24 24.10
CA PRO A 150 -13.37 37.62 23.96
C PRO A 150 -12.40 38.38 23.04
N GLY A 151 -13.00 39.14 22.12
CA GLY A 151 -12.37 39.81 20.98
C GLY A 151 -10.96 40.37 21.21
N TYR A 152 -10.02 39.89 20.38
CA TYR A 152 -8.82 40.64 20.05
C TYR A 152 -9.08 41.48 18.80
N PHE A 153 -9.40 42.75 19.10
CA PHE A 153 -9.23 43.96 18.30
C PHE A 153 -8.41 43.82 17.01
N LEU A 154 -9.06 44.10 15.87
CA LEU A 154 -8.38 44.68 14.72
C LEU A 154 -8.12 46.17 15.00
N PRO A 155 -6.90 46.71 14.88
CA PRO A 155 -6.74 48.14 14.71
C PRO A 155 -7.11 48.49 13.27
N SER A 156 -8.14 49.31 13.14
CA SER A 156 -8.52 49.99 11.91
C SER A 156 -7.46 51.03 11.53
N ILE A 157 -6.72 50.80 10.43
CA ILE A 157 -6.20 51.84 9.53
C ILE A 157 -6.23 51.28 8.10
#